data_AF-A0A1V9Y7L3-F1
#
_entry.id   AF-A0A1V9Y7L3-F1
#
_cell.length_a   1.000
_cell.length_b   1.000
_cell.length_c   1.000
_cell.angle_alpha   90.00
_cell.angle_beta   90.00
_cell.angle_gamma   90.00
#
_symmetry.space_group_name_H-M   'P 1'
#
loop_
_entity.id
_entity.type
_entity.pdbx_description
1 polymer ?
#
loop_
_entity_poly.entity_id
_entity_poly.type
_entity_poly.pdbx_seq_one_letter_code
_entity_poly.pdbx_strand_id
1 'polypeptide(L)'
;MGVQSSGKSTLLNYMFGMRLRTSVSCCTRGVNIQLLRCENGEYDYILLLDTEGIRSPEHINEEDNVWRDNRMAILTILPSDATIILTKSESTTAISEILPIVLSVFLDSQLAQSISGHIASKFLLCV
;
A
#
# COMPACT_ATOMS: atom_id res chain seq x y z
N MET A 1 0.42 -0.60 2.76
CA MET A 1 1.80 -0.61 2.23
C MET A 1 2.82 -0.77 3.36
N GLY A 2 4.01 -1.32 3.07
CA GLY A 2 5.10 -1.45 4.04
C GLY A 2 6.10 -2.54 3.63
N VAL A 3 7.27 -2.57 4.27
CA VAL A 3 8.33 -3.58 3.98
C VAL A 3 7.82 -5.02 4.13
N GLN A 4 8.49 -5.98 3.50
CA GLN A 4 8.14 -7.40 3.66
C GLN A 4 8.17 -7.83 5.13
N SER A 5 7.22 -8.70 5.50
CA SER A 5 7.08 -9.25 6.85
C SER A 5 6.92 -8.19 7.96
N SER A 6 6.35 -7.02 7.64
CA SER A 6 6.01 -5.98 8.64
C SER A 6 4.70 -6.23 9.41
N GLY A 7 3.91 -7.24 9.04
CA GLY A 7 2.63 -7.55 9.71
C GLY A 7 1.39 -6.91 9.07
N LYS A 8 1.46 -6.45 7.81
CA LYS A 8 0.35 -5.80 7.08
C LYS A 8 -0.95 -6.60 7.13
N SER A 9 -0.92 -7.84 6.63
CA SER A 9 -2.09 -8.71 6.56
C SER A 9 -2.62 -9.07 7.97
N THR A 10 -1.73 -9.14 8.97
CA THR A 10 -2.11 -9.32 10.38
C THR A 10 -2.88 -8.11 10.91
N LEU A 11 -2.39 -6.89 10.66
CA LEU A 11 -3.06 -5.65 11.06
C LEU A 11 -4.43 -5.54 10.39
N LEU A 12 -4.51 -5.82 9.08
CA LEU A 12 -5.77 -5.78 8.34
C LEU A 12 -6.77 -6.85 8.83
N ASN A 13 -6.30 -8.05 9.17
CA ASN A 13 -7.14 -9.07 9.80
C ASN A 13 -7.71 -8.59 11.14
N TYR A 14 -6.91 -7.90 11.94
CA TYR A 14 -7.35 -7.36 13.22
C TYR A 14 -8.34 -6.19 13.06
N MET A 15 -8.03 -5.22 12.20
CA MET A 15 -8.84 -4.01 12.01
C MET A 15 -10.21 -4.30 11.38
N PHE A 16 -10.26 -5.24 10.44
CA PHE A 16 -11.45 -5.49 9.63
C PHE A 16 -12.07 -6.88 9.83
N GLY A 17 -11.57 -7.68 10.80
CA GLY A 17 -12.09 -9.03 11.06
C GLY A 17 -11.84 -10.02 9.92
N MET A 18 -10.80 -9.78 9.11
CA MET A 18 -10.53 -10.54 7.89
C MET A 18 -9.75 -11.83 8.16
N ARG A 19 -9.71 -12.71 7.14
CA ARG A 19 -8.91 -13.95 7.13
C ARG A 19 -7.91 -13.96 5.97
N LEU A 20 -7.19 -12.86 5.77
CA LEU A 20 -6.03 -12.80 4.89
C LEU A 20 -5.01 -13.85 5.33
N ARG A 21 -4.31 -14.45 4.36
CA ARG A 21 -3.20 -15.37 4.64
C ARG A 21 -2.10 -14.61 5.39
N THR A 22 -1.71 -15.12 6.55
CA THR A 22 -0.60 -14.61 7.35
C THR A 22 0.45 -15.70 7.54
N SER A 23 1.72 -15.38 7.32
CA SER A 23 2.88 -16.25 7.48
C SER A 23 4.13 -15.41 7.82
N VAL A 24 5.17 -16.05 8.37
CA VAL A 24 6.41 -15.33 8.74
C VAL A 24 7.26 -15.01 7.48
N SER A 25 7.16 -15.85 6.45
CA SER A 25 7.74 -15.67 5.11
C SER A 25 6.68 -15.24 4.10
N CYS A 26 7.01 -14.29 3.21
CA CYS A 26 6.21 -13.67 2.14
C CYS A 26 4.77 -14.18 1.99
N CYS A 27 3.80 -13.50 2.61
CA CYS A 27 2.40 -13.93 2.61
C CYS A 27 1.67 -13.54 1.33
N THR A 28 1.94 -12.33 0.86
CA THR A 28 1.21 -11.70 -0.23
C THR A 28 2.16 -11.56 -1.39
N ARG A 29 1.85 -12.24 -2.51
CA ARG A 29 2.50 -12.04 -3.80
C ARG A 29 1.56 -11.23 -4.68
N GLY A 30 2.02 -10.08 -5.18
CA GLY A 30 1.20 -9.10 -5.87
C GLY A 30 0.24 -8.34 -4.95
N VAL A 31 -1.02 -8.19 -5.37
CA VAL A 31 -2.07 -7.48 -4.63
C VAL A 31 -3.23 -8.42 -4.38
N ASN A 32 -3.67 -8.52 -3.13
CA ASN A 32 -4.91 -9.15 -2.75
C ASN A 32 -6.00 -8.08 -2.56
N ILE A 33 -7.14 -8.27 -3.22
CA ILE A 33 -8.24 -7.30 -3.24
C ILE A 33 -9.48 -7.96 -2.64
N GLN A 34 -10.09 -7.31 -1.66
CA GLN A 34 -11.35 -7.78 -1.05
C GLN A 34 -12.36 -6.64 -0.93
N LEU A 35 -13.61 -6.92 -1.24
CA LEU A 35 -14.72 -5.99 -1.07
C LEU A 35 -15.41 -6.28 0.26
N LEU A 36 -15.39 -5.33 1.18
CA LEU A 36 -15.95 -5.45 2.51
C LEU A 36 -17.23 -4.64 2.59
N ARG A 37 -18.33 -5.25 3.05
CA ARG A 37 -19.55 -4.51 3.32
C ARG A 37 -19.43 -3.77 4.64
N CYS A 38 -19.77 -2.48 4.64
CA CYS A 38 -19.88 -1.70 5.86
C CYS A 38 -21.27 -1.92 6.46
N GLU A 39 -21.34 -2.24 7.75
CA GLU A 39 -22.64 -2.36 8.43
C GLU A 39 -23.16 -1.01 8.92
N ASN A 40 -22.26 -0.11 9.34
CA ASN A 40 -22.60 1.23 9.85
C ASN A 40 -21.48 2.22 9.49
N GLY A 41 -21.69 3.10 8.50
CA GLY A 41 -20.69 4.09 8.08
C GLY A 41 -21.14 4.97 6.93
N GLU A 42 -20.28 5.90 6.53
CA GLU A 42 -20.49 6.82 5.39
C GLU A 42 -20.43 6.10 4.03
N TYR A 43 -19.83 4.91 3.98
CA TYR A 43 -19.63 4.12 2.77
C TYR A 43 -20.42 2.81 2.86
N ASP A 44 -20.95 2.33 1.73
CA ASP A 44 -21.60 1.02 1.64
C ASP A 44 -20.58 -0.14 1.64
N TYR A 45 -19.42 0.10 1.02
CA TYR A 45 -18.34 -0.88 0.89
C TYR A 45 -16.96 -0.24 1.02
N ILE A 46 -15.99 -1.03 1.46
CA ILE A 46 -14.56 -0.73 1.43
C ILE A 46 -13.89 -1.71 0.47
N LEU A 47 -13.18 -1.20 -0.53
CA LEU A 47 -12.28 -1.99 -1.34
C LEU A 47 -10.92 -2.06 -0.64
N LEU A 48 -10.66 -3.17 0.05
CA LEU A 48 -9.42 -3.37 0.79
C LEU A 48 -8.33 -3.95 -0.12
N LEU A 49 -7.20 -3.24 -0.22
CA LEU A 49 -6.00 -3.67 -0.93
C LEU A 49 -4.92 -4.10 0.08
N ASP A 50 -4.61 -5.39 0.14
CA ASP A 50 -3.41 -5.90 0.82
C ASP A 50 -2.31 -6.15 -0.21
N THR A 51 -1.15 -5.52 -0.02
CA THR A 51 -0.09 -5.50 -1.02
C THR A 51 1.15 -6.25 -0.55
N GLU A 52 1.82 -6.89 -1.50
CA GLU A 52 3.13 -7.46 -1.29
C GLU A 52 4.10 -6.42 -0.70
N GLY A 53 5.00 -6.90 0.16
CA GLY A 53 5.99 -6.02 0.77
C GLY A 53 6.99 -5.49 -0.25
N ILE A 54 7.28 -4.20 -0.16
CA ILE A 54 8.42 -3.60 -0.84
C ILE A 54 9.73 -4.12 -0.22
N ARG A 55 10.83 -4.03 -0.99
CA ARG A 55 12.18 -4.46 -0.61
C ARG A 55 12.21 -5.92 -0.17
N SER A 56 11.46 -6.74 -0.88
CA SER A 56 11.40 -8.17 -0.65
C SER A 56 12.78 -8.81 -0.87
N PRO A 57 13.29 -9.63 0.06
CA PRO A 57 14.53 -10.37 -0.12
C PRO A 57 14.53 -11.26 -1.36
N GLU A 58 13.36 -11.75 -1.76
CA GLU A 58 13.19 -12.64 -2.92
C GLU A 58 13.51 -11.94 -4.24
N HIS A 59 13.40 -10.61 -4.29
CA HIS A 59 13.60 -9.80 -5.49
C HIS A 59 14.91 -8.99 -5.46
N ILE A 60 15.76 -9.11 -4.43
CA ILE A 60 16.99 -8.29 -4.32
C ILE A 60 17.94 -8.46 -5.53
N ASN A 61 17.97 -9.64 -6.14
CA ASN A 61 18.86 -9.95 -7.26
C ASN A 61 18.21 -9.72 -8.64
N GLU A 62 16.97 -9.24 -8.70
CA GLU A 62 16.30 -8.93 -9.96
C GLU A 62 16.67 -7.51 -10.41
N GLU A 63 17.04 -7.35 -11.68
CA GLU A 63 17.40 -6.04 -12.27
C GLU A 63 16.25 -5.01 -12.15
N ASP A 64 15.00 -5.47 -12.13
CA ASP A 64 13.79 -4.63 -12.13
C ASP A 64 13.16 -4.44 -10.73
N ASN A 65 13.83 -4.81 -9.64
CA ASN A 65 13.22 -4.82 -8.31
C ASN A 65 12.74 -3.44 -7.82
N VAL A 66 13.50 -2.38 -8.10
CA VAL A 66 13.14 -0.99 -7.80
C VAL A 66 11.89 -0.60 -8.57
N TRP A 67 11.82 -0.98 -9.85
CA TRP A 67 10.68 -0.68 -10.71
C TRP A 67 9.41 -1.42 -10.24
N ARG A 68 9.56 -2.68 -9.81
CA ARG A 68 8.48 -3.45 -9.17
C ARG A 68 7.96 -2.74 -7.92
N ASP A 69 8.85 -2.33 -7.01
CA ASP A 69 8.46 -1.64 -5.77
C ASP A 69 7.76 -0.31 -6.06
N ASN A 70 8.26 0.45 -7.04
CA ASN A 70 7.64 1.71 -7.49
C ASN A 70 6.22 1.47 -8.03
N ARG A 71 6.04 0.46 -8.89
CA ARG A 71 4.71 0.10 -9.41
C ARG A 71 3.75 -0.29 -8.30
N MET A 72 4.21 -1.07 -7.33
CA MET A 72 3.40 -1.47 -6.17
C MET A 72 3.00 -0.27 -5.32
N ALA A 73 3.90 0.69 -5.13
CA ALA A 73 3.61 1.93 -4.43
C ALA A 73 2.54 2.76 -5.14
N ILE A 74 2.71 2.98 -6.44
CA ILE A 74 1.78 3.74 -7.29
C ILE A 74 0.40 3.10 -7.27
N LEU A 75 0.33 1.78 -7.47
CA LEU A 75 -0.91 1.01 -7.44
C LEU A 75 -1.60 1.02 -6.08
N THR A 76 -0.83 1.12 -4.98
CA THR A 76 -1.42 1.20 -3.65
C THR A 76 -1.92 2.60 -3.32
N ILE A 77 -1.15 3.64 -3.67
CA ILE A 77 -1.39 5.00 -3.16
C ILE A 77 -2.36 5.79 -4.04
N LEU A 78 -2.18 5.78 -5.36
CA LEU A 78 -2.97 6.65 -6.24
C LEU A 78 -4.48 6.33 -6.28
N PRO A 79 -4.92 5.05 -6.31
CA PRO A 79 -6.35 4.74 -6.35
C PRO A 79 -7.03 4.70 -4.97
N SER A 80 -6.28 4.87 -3.88
CA SER A 80 -6.81 4.70 -2.53
C SER A 80 -7.34 6.00 -1.94
N ASP A 81 -8.51 5.98 -1.32
CA ASP A 81 -8.99 7.10 -0.48
C ASP A 81 -8.18 7.23 0.82
N ALA A 82 -7.67 6.10 1.32
CA ALA A 82 -6.79 6.04 2.47
C ALA A 82 -5.73 4.93 2.29
N THR A 83 -4.48 5.24 2.59
CA THR A 83 -3.36 4.30 2.58
C THR A 83 -2.79 4.13 3.99
N ILE A 84 -2.85 2.91 4.51
CA ILE A 84 -2.12 2.52 5.73
C ILE A 84 -0.69 2.18 5.36
N ILE A 85 0.28 2.86 5.97
CA ILE A 85 1.71 2.59 5.81
C ILE A 85 2.25 2.02 7.12
N LEU A 86 2.75 0.80 7.06
CA LEU A 86 3.32 0.10 8.20
C LEU A 86 4.85 0.15 8.14
N THR A 87 5.46 0.85 9.10
CA THR A 87 6.92 0.99 9.22
C THR A 87 7.44 0.15 10.38
N LYS A 88 8.63 -0.41 10.22
CA LYS A 88 9.31 -1.10 11.33
C LYS A 88 10.14 -0.02 12.03
N SER A 89 9.72 0.40 13.22
CA SER A 89 10.23 1.58 13.97
C SER A 89 9.79 2.95 13.40
N GLU A 90 10.21 4.03 14.05
CA GLU A 90 10.00 5.43 13.62
C GLU A 90 10.76 5.81 12.33
N SER A 91 11.44 4.86 11.68
CA SER A 91 12.12 5.09 10.40
C SER A 91 11.12 5.37 9.27
N THR A 92 11.20 6.58 8.71
CA THR A 92 10.41 7.03 7.55
C THR A 92 11.12 6.84 6.21
N THR A 93 12.31 6.23 6.20
CA THR A 93 13.20 6.15 5.03
C THR A 93 12.54 5.52 3.81
N ALA A 94 11.80 4.42 4.00
CA ALA A 94 11.10 3.75 2.91
C ALA A 94 9.98 4.63 2.30
N ILE A 95 9.35 5.48 3.13
CA ILE A 95 8.30 6.41 2.70
C ILE A 95 8.91 7.58 1.94
N SER A 96 10.00 8.15 2.46
CA SER A 96 10.68 9.30 1.84
C SER A 96 11.27 9.00 0.47
N GLU A 97 11.62 7.75 0.19
CA GLU A 97 12.12 7.34 -1.13
C GLU A 97 10.99 7.10 -2.13
N ILE A 98 9.87 6.55 -1.67
CA ILE A 98 8.78 6.10 -2.55
C ILE A 98 7.79 7.23 -2.88
N LEU A 99 7.46 8.08 -1.91
CA LEU A 99 6.49 9.16 -2.14
C LEU A 99 6.90 10.11 -3.28
N PRO A 100 8.17 10.54 -3.44
CA PRO A 100 8.58 11.37 -4.57
C PRO A 100 8.29 10.73 -5.93
N ILE A 101 8.48 9.41 -6.03
CA ILE A 101 8.25 8.66 -7.28
C ILE A 101 6.75 8.59 -7.57
N VAL A 102 5.94 8.31 -6.56
CA VAL A 102 4.47 8.30 -6.68
C VAL A 102 3.95 9.69 -7.08
N LEU A 103 4.48 10.75 -6.48
CA LEU A 103 4.14 12.14 -6.80
C LEU A 103 4.55 12.51 -8.23
N SER A 104 5.75 12.13 -8.67
CA SER A 104 6.21 12.39 -10.04
C SER A 104 5.26 11.75 -11.06
N VAL A 105 4.92 10.47 -10.88
CA VAL A 105 3.99 9.77 -11.78
C VAL A 105 2.59 10.38 -11.71
N PHE A 106 2.14 10.80 -10.52
CA PHE A 106 0.85 11.46 -10.36
C PHE A 106 0.77 12.77 -11.15
N LEU A 107 1.74 13.66 -10.98
CA LEU A 107 1.75 14.98 -11.61
C LEU A 107 1.75 14.91 -13.14
N ASP A 108 2.38 13.88 -13.71
CA ASP A 108 2.41 13.64 -15.15
C ASP A 108 1.16 12.89 -15.68
N SER A 109 0.24 12.50 -14.81
CA SER A 109 -0.94 11.71 -15.17
C SER A 109 -2.16 12.58 -15.53
N GLN A 110 -3.05 12.02 -16.35
CA GLN A 110 -4.38 12.61 -16.58
C GLN A 110 -5.22 12.70 -15.29
N LEU A 111 -4.94 11.84 -14.30
CA LEU A 111 -5.58 11.91 -12.98
C LEU A 111 -5.28 13.25 -12.33
N ALA A 112 -4.03 13.70 -12.24
CA ALA A 112 -3.71 15.00 -11.63
C ALA A 112 -4.39 16.19 -12.32
N GLN A 113 -4.61 16.11 -13.64
CA GLN A 113 -5.35 17.12 -14.39
C GLN A 113 -6.84 17.17 -14.02
N SER A 114 -7.42 16.03 -13.63
CA SER A 114 -8.81 15.91 -13.22
C SER A 114 -9.08 16.28 -11.75
N ILE A 115 -8.07 16.19 -10.89
CA ILE A 115 -8.15 16.47 -9.45
C ILE A 115 -7.09 17.49 -9.04
N SER A 116 -7.36 18.78 -9.30
CA SER A 116 -6.68 20.02 -8.81
C SER A 116 -5.18 19.99 -8.44
N GLY A 117 -4.39 19.05 -8.96
CA GLY A 117 -3.02 18.77 -8.54
C GLY A 117 -2.84 18.11 -7.16
N HIS A 118 -3.90 17.61 -6.50
CA HIS A 118 -3.81 17.02 -5.16
C HIS A 118 -4.06 15.51 -5.16
N ILE A 119 -3.18 14.74 -4.50
CA ILE A 119 -3.44 13.32 -4.22
C ILE A 119 -4.54 13.23 -3.15
N ALA A 120 -5.62 12.53 -3.46
CA ALA A 120 -6.75 12.36 -2.55
C ALA A 120 -6.50 11.39 -1.38
N SER A 121 -5.52 10.47 -1.53
CA SER A 121 -5.19 9.47 -0.51
C SER A 121 -4.76 10.09 0.82
N LYS A 122 -5.50 9.79 1.89
CA LYS A 122 -5.08 10.06 3.27
C LYS A 122 -4.04 9.04 3.72
N PHE A 123 -2.94 9.48 4.33
CA PHE A 123 -1.90 8.57 4.82
C PHE A 123 -2.04 8.32 6.32
N LEU A 124 -2.10 7.04 6.70
CA LEU A 124 -2.11 6.57 8.09
C LEU A 124 -0.80 5.85 8.36
N LEU A 125 0.10 6.49 9.11
CA LEU A 125 1.36 5.90 9.51
C LEU A 125 1.16 5.05 10.77
N CYS A 126 1.47 3.76 10.68
CA CYS A 126 1.45 2.82 11.80
C CYS A 126 2.87 2.32 12.07
N VAL A 127 3.29 2.37 13.34
CA VAL A 127 4.59 1.90 13.85
C VAL A 127 4.39 0.63 14.67
#